data_AF-A0A2M7MU40-F1
#
_entry.id   AF-A0A2M7MU40-F1
#
_cell.length_a   1.000
_cell.length_b   1.000
_cell.length_c   1.000
_cell.angle_alpha   90.00
_cell.angle_beta   90.00
_cell.angle_gamma   90.00
#
_symmetry.space_group_name_H-M   'P 1'
#
loop_
_entity.id
_entity.type
_entity.pdbx_description
1 polymer ?
#
loop_
_entity_poly.entity_id
_entity_poly.type
_entity_poly.pdbx_seq_one_letter_code
_entity_poly.pdbx_strand_id
1 'polypeptide(L)'
;MAGELKDKVAGTEVVLPTRTFDTREVLRLGGREIHLLHFQGGHTPGDSVVWLPKEGVLFSGDMIYVDRLLGMLPFSNATRWFASFAEMERLQPRVIVPGHGAVCDLPKAQRESRDYLRRLVDHMRRAVGDMVDLQKAIDSLDQSAWRHLANYDLLKGGNASRVYLEMESR
;
A
#
# COMPACT_ATOMS: atom_id res chain seq x y z
N MET A 1 -0.53 27.17 16.85
CA MET A 1 0.67 26.58 16.21
C MET A 1 0.85 25.20 16.80
N ALA A 2 0.80 24.15 15.97
CA ALA A 2 1.00 22.78 16.42
C ALA A 2 2.48 22.59 16.76
N GLY A 3 2.79 22.13 17.98
CA GLY A 3 4.16 21.76 18.35
C GLY A 3 4.73 20.76 17.34
N GLU A 4 5.99 20.97 16.95
CA GLU A 4 6.68 20.13 15.97
C GLU A 4 6.61 18.66 16.42
N LEU A 5 6.56 17.73 15.46
CA LEU A 5 6.46 16.29 15.73
C LEU A 5 7.53 15.81 16.74
N LYS A 6 8.70 16.46 16.71
CA LYS A 6 9.82 16.29 17.63
C LYS A 6 9.42 16.42 19.11
N ASP A 7 8.62 17.42 19.46
CA ASP A 7 8.20 17.65 20.85
C ASP A 7 7.18 16.60 21.30
N LYS A 8 6.37 16.08 20.37
CA LYS A 8 5.35 15.07 20.64
C LYS A 8 5.92 13.66 20.83
N VAL A 9 7.10 13.39 20.28
CA VAL A 9 7.79 12.10 20.41
C VAL A 9 8.95 12.16 21.41
N ALA A 10 9.17 13.31 22.05
CA ALA A 10 10.16 13.44 23.10
C ALA A 10 9.83 12.48 24.26
N GLY A 11 10.79 11.63 24.64
CA GLY A 11 10.62 10.65 25.71
C GLY A 11 9.96 9.33 25.28
N THR A 12 9.63 9.13 24.00
CA THR A 12 9.22 7.79 23.53
C THR A 12 10.43 6.91 23.29
N GLU A 13 10.36 5.65 23.71
CA GLU A 13 11.35 4.63 23.42
C GLU A 13 10.81 3.64 22.38
N VAL A 14 11.70 3.10 21.54
CA VAL A 14 11.34 2.05 20.60
C VAL A 14 11.19 0.73 21.37
N VAL A 15 9.98 0.18 21.39
CA VAL A 15 9.70 -1.14 21.97
C VAL A 15 9.48 -2.13 20.82
N LEU A 16 10.32 -3.17 20.76
CA LEU A 16 10.20 -4.21 19.75
C LEU A 16 9.03 -5.15 20.02
N PRO A 17 8.43 -5.76 18.98
CA PRO A 17 7.42 -6.80 19.17
C PRO A 17 7.96 -7.96 20.00
N THR A 18 7.20 -8.42 20.99
CA THR A 18 7.53 -9.62 21.80
C THR A 18 7.02 -10.91 21.17
N ARG A 19 6.17 -10.80 20.15
CA ARG A 19 5.61 -11.90 19.39
C ARG A 19 5.57 -11.52 17.93
N THR A 20 6.07 -12.41 17.08
CA THR A 20 6.07 -12.28 15.63
C THR A 20 5.34 -13.46 15.00
N PHE A 21 5.01 -13.35 13.73
CA PHE A 21 4.41 -14.41 12.92
C PHE A 21 4.90 -14.26 11.49
N ASP A 22 4.97 -15.37 10.75
CA ASP A 22 5.53 -15.36 9.38
C ASP A 22 4.47 -15.04 8.33
N THR A 23 3.31 -15.71 8.38
CA THR A 23 2.28 -15.59 7.34
C THR A 23 0.89 -15.34 7.90
N ARG A 24 0.51 -16.10 8.94
CA ARG A 24 -0.81 -15.99 9.56
C ARG A 24 -0.74 -16.30 11.04
N GLU A 25 -1.49 -15.52 11.81
CA GLU A 25 -1.76 -15.74 13.22
C GLU A 25 -3.24 -15.49 13.48
N VAL A 26 -3.89 -16.33 14.30
CA VAL A 26 -5.31 -16.15 14.66
C VAL A 26 -5.42 -15.97 16.16
N LEU A 27 -5.79 -14.76 16.57
CA LEU A 27 -6.08 -14.46 17.96
C LEU A 27 -7.56 -14.72 18.25
N ARG A 28 -7.84 -15.38 19.38
CA ARG A 28 -9.20 -15.59 19.89
C ARG A 28 -9.40 -14.74 21.13
N LEU A 29 -10.09 -13.60 20.97
CA LEU A 29 -10.29 -12.62 22.04
C LEU A 29 -11.77 -12.27 22.16
N GLY A 30 -12.34 -12.40 23.36
CA GLY A 30 -13.74 -12.05 23.62
C GLY A 30 -14.75 -12.74 22.69
N GLY A 31 -14.47 -13.99 22.29
CA GLY A 31 -15.31 -14.75 21.35
C GLY A 31 -15.19 -14.33 19.87
N ARG A 32 -14.20 -13.52 19.52
CA ARG A 32 -13.90 -13.13 18.13
C ARG A 32 -12.63 -13.79 17.64
N GLU A 33 -12.62 -14.15 16.36
CA GLU A 33 -11.39 -14.49 15.65
C GLU A 33 -10.83 -13.23 14.99
N ILE A 34 -9.56 -12.93 15.25
CA ILE A 34 -8.82 -11.82 14.66
C ILE A 34 -7.67 -12.44 13.89
N HIS A 35 -7.71 -12.35 12.56
CA HIS A 35 -6.70 -12.96 11.69
C HIS A 35 -5.67 -11.88 11.36
N LEU A 36 -4.44 -12.05 11.83
CA LEU A 36 -3.29 -11.27 11.39
C LEU A 36 -2.71 -11.97 10.17
N LEU A 37 -2.62 -11.27 9.04
CA LEU A 37 -2.19 -11.82 7.77
C LEU A 37 -1.02 -11.01 7.24
N HIS A 38 0.07 -11.71 6.93
CA HIS A 38 1.22 -11.19 6.20
C HIS A 38 1.26 -11.90 4.84
N PHE A 39 1.20 -11.11 3.76
CA PHE A 39 1.24 -11.63 2.39
C PHE A 39 2.68 -11.60 1.86
N GLN A 40 3.00 -10.64 1.00
CA GLN A 40 4.36 -10.45 0.47
C GLN A 40 4.95 -9.07 0.84
N GLY A 41 4.28 -8.34 1.73
CA GLY A 41 4.52 -6.92 1.96
C GLY A 41 4.08 -6.05 0.78
N GLY A 42 4.52 -4.79 0.78
CA GLY A 42 4.26 -3.87 -0.33
C GLY A 42 4.74 -2.46 -0.06
N HIS A 43 4.08 -1.78 0.88
CA HIS A 43 4.48 -0.47 1.36
C HIS A 43 5.78 -0.57 2.19
N THR A 44 5.85 -1.56 3.07
CA THR A 44 7.02 -2.00 3.82
C THR A 44 7.20 -3.52 3.69
N PRO A 45 8.38 -4.07 4.00
CA PRO A 45 8.58 -5.52 4.06
C PRO A 45 7.75 -6.22 5.14
N GLY A 46 7.37 -5.52 6.21
CA GLY A 46 6.67 -6.08 7.36
C GLY A 46 5.15 -5.85 7.35
N ASP A 47 4.58 -5.32 6.27
CA ASP A 47 3.16 -4.98 6.23
C ASP A 47 2.30 -6.19 6.57
N SER A 48 1.37 -5.96 7.49
CA SER A 48 0.42 -6.95 7.95
C SER A 48 -0.96 -6.34 7.98
N VAL A 49 -1.96 -7.15 7.67
CA VAL A 49 -3.37 -6.73 7.71
C VAL A 49 -4.12 -7.48 8.80
N VAL A 50 -5.18 -6.86 9.32
CA VAL A 50 -6.08 -7.49 10.28
C VAL A 50 -7.41 -7.77 9.60
N TRP A 51 -7.80 -9.05 9.56
CA TRP A 51 -9.05 -9.50 9.00
C TRP A 51 -9.99 -10.01 10.10
N LEU A 52 -11.21 -9.46 10.11
CA LEU A 52 -12.30 -9.86 11.00
C LEU A 52 -13.36 -10.59 10.17
N PRO A 53 -13.30 -11.92 10.04
CA PRO A 53 -14.12 -12.68 9.10
C PRO A 53 -15.62 -12.60 9.41
N LYS A 54 -16.00 -12.59 10.69
CA LYS A 54 -17.41 -12.53 11.10
C LYS A 54 -18.05 -11.20 10.73
N GLU A 55 -17.32 -10.11 10.89
CA GLU A 55 -17.79 -8.75 10.61
C GLU A 55 -17.62 -8.35 9.13
N GLY A 56 -16.73 -9.05 8.42
CA GLY A 56 -16.33 -8.72 7.06
C GLY A 56 -15.50 -7.45 6.98
N VAL A 57 -14.66 -7.17 7.98
CA VAL A 57 -13.88 -5.92 8.10
C VAL A 57 -12.39 -6.20 7.93
N LEU A 58 -11.78 -5.48 6.99
CA LEU A 58 -10.33 -5.51 6.74
C LEU A 58 -9.70 -4.20 7.22
N PHE A 59 -8.76 -4.28 8.15
CA PHE A 59 -7.84 -3.18 8.44
C PHE A 59 -6.55 -3.44 7.66
N SER A 60 -6.31 -2.66 6.62
CA SER A 60 -5.22 -2.94 5.68
C SER A 60 -3.87 -2.36 6.10
N GLY A 61 -3.86 -1.48 7.11
CA GLY A 61 -2.74 -0.55 7.30
C GLY A 61 -2.42 0.18 6.00
N ASP A 62 -1.16 0.53 5.81
CA ASP A 62 -0.68 1.25 4.64
C ASP A 62 -0.62 0.42 3.34
N MET A 63 -1.29 -0.75 3.29
CA MET A 63 -1.48 -1.51 2.06
C MET A 63 -2.61 -0.98 1.18
N ILE A 64 -3.51 -0.15 1.71
CA ILE A 64 -4.59 0.51 0.95
C ILE A 64 -4.65 1.98 1.37
N TYR A 65 -4.62 2.85 0.37
CA TYR A 65 -4.81 4.30 0.47
C TYR A 65 -6.04 4.69 -0.36
N VAL A 66 -6.89 5.53 0.21
CA VAL A 66 -7.98 6.18 -0.52
C VAL A 66 -7.99 7.68 -0.21
N ASP A 67 -8.65 8.48 -1.03
CA ASP A 67 -8.73 9.95 -0.97
C ASP A 67 -7.38 10.69 -1.16
N ARG A 68 -6.27 9.94 -1.22
CA ARG A 68 -4.92 10.43 -1.47
C ARG A 68 -4.13 9.40 -2.27
N LEU A 69 -3.15 9.87 -3.03
CA LEU A 69 -2.23 8.99 -3.72
C LEU A 69 -1.33 8.27 -2.70
N LEU A 70 -1.10 6.98 -2.92
CA LEU A 70 -0.18 6.19 -2.11
C LEU A 70 1.26 6.73 -2.20
N GLY A 71 1.99 6.62 -1.10
CA GLY A 71 3.41 6.93 -1.06
C GLY A 71 4.23 5.65 -1.17
N MET A 72 5.20 5.62 -2.08
CA MET A 72 6.27 4.62 -2.03
C MET A 72 7.44 5.11 -1.18
N LEU A 73 8.12 4.19 -0.54
CA LEU A 73 9.32 4.40 0.27
C LEU A 73 10.50 3.69 -0.41
N PRO A 74 11.76 3.97 -0.03
CA PRO A 74 12.92 3.31 -0.64
C PRO A 74 12.91 1.78 -0.54
N PHE A 75 12.19 1.23 0.44
CA PHE A 75 12.04 -0.21 0.67
C PHE A 75 10.66 -0.76 0.27
N SER A 76 9.81 0.06 -0.36
CA SER A 76 8.56 -0.44 -0.93
C SER A 76 8.83 -1.32 -2.16
N ASN A 77 7.89 -2.20 -2.48
CA ASN A 77 7.94 -3.02 -3.68
C ASN A 77 6.54 -3.05 -4.34
N ALA A 78 6.39 -2.35 -5.45
CA ALA A 78 5.11 -2.19 -6.14
C ALA A 78 4.58 -3.51 -6.71
N THR A 79 5.44 -4.42 -7.16
CA THR A 79 5.00 -5.73 -7.67
C THR A 79 4.41 -6.59 -6.55
N ARG A 80 5.10 -6.68 -5.41
CA ARG A 80 4.60 -7.38 -4.23
C ARG A 80 3.37 -6.70 -3.66
N TRP A 81 3.34 -5.37 -3.66
CA TRP A 81 2.18 -4.61 -3.20
C TRP A 81 0.93 -4.92 -4.06
N PHE A 82 1.07 -4.92 -5.38
CA PHE A 82 -0.01 -5.30 -6.29
C PHE A 82 -0.47 -6.75 -6.07
N ALA A 83 0.45 -7.69 -5.86
CA ALA A 83 0.13 -9.08 -5.55
C ALA A 83 -0.58 -9.24 -4.19
N SER A 84 -0.10 -8.55 -3.14
CA SER A 84 -0.74 -8.53 -1.82
C SER A 84 -2.14 -7.92 -1.87
N PHE A 85 -2.40 -6.95 -2.75
CA PHE A 85 -3.75 -6.43 -2.96
C PHE A 85 -4.70 -7.51 -3.46
N ALA A 86 -4.27 -8.37 -4.39
CA ALA A 86 -5.09 -9.47 -4.88
C ALA A 86 -5.45 -10.48 -3.76
N GLU A 87 -4.55 -10.73 -2.81
CA GLU A 87 -4.86 -11.57 -1.65
C GLU A 87 -5.88 -10.89 -0.70
N MET A 88 -5.82 -9.57 -0.53
CA MET A 88 -6.84 -8.82 0.20
C MET A 88 -8.22 -8.85 -0.49
N GLU A 89 -8.26 -8.79 -1.83
CA GLU A 89 -9.50 -8.91 -2.60
C GLU A 89 -10.18 -10.26 -2.37
N ARG A 90 -9.40 -11.35 -2.26
CA ARG A 90 -9.91 -12.71 -2.02
C ARG A 90 -10.60 -12.87 -0.66
N LEU A 91 -10.33 -12.00 0.31
CA LEU A 91 -11.05 -11.98 1.58
C LEU A 91 -12.50 -11.49 1.43
N GLN A 92 -12.82 -10.85 0.30
CA GLN A 92 -14.13 -10.25 0.01
C GLN A 92 -14.62 -9.33 1.14
N PRO A 93 -13.82 -8.31 1.53
CA PRO A 93 -14.19 -7.43 2.63
C PRO A 93 -15.45 -6.66 2.31
N ARG A 94 -16.38 -6.62 3.27
CA ARG A 94 -17.56 -5.75 3.22
C ARG A 94 -17.19 -4.30 3.50
N VAL A 95 -16.25 -4.09 4.41
CA VAL A 95 -15.74 -2.77 4.82
C VAL A 95 -14.22 -2.82 4.92
N ILE A 96 -13.55 -1.78 4.44
CA ILE A 96 -12.11 -1.61 4.54
C ILE A 96 -11.81 -0.36 5.37
N VAL A 97 -10.97 -0.52 6.39
CA VAL A 97 -10.34 0.57 7.12
C VAL A 97 -8.91 0.72 6.58
N PRO A 98 -8.66 1.72 5.71
CA PRO A 98 -7.37 1.93 5.09
C PRO A 98 -6.36 2.55 6.06
N GLY A 99 -5.07 2.50 5.74
CA GLY A 99 -4.03 3.23 6.48
C GLY A 99 -4.17 4.74 6.33
N HIS A 100 -4.68 5.17 5.18
CA HIS A 100 -5.06 6.55 4.95
C HIS A 100 -6.34 6.69 4.13
N GLY A 101 -7.08 7.76 4.42
CA GLY A 101 -8.36 8.07 3.79
C GLY A 101 -9.54 7.65 4.67
N ALA A 102 -10.76 7.85 4.16
CA ALA A 102 -11.95 7.42 4.86
C ALA A 102 -12.16 5.89 4.76
N VAL A 103 -12.91 5.34 5.71
CA VAL A 103 -13.43 3.95 5.61
C VAL A 103 -14.15 3.79 4.27
N CYS A 104 -13.87 2.71 3.55
CA CYS A 104 -14.30 2.53 2.18
C CYS A 104 -14.76 1.10 1.86
N ASP A 105 -15.30 0.94 0.65
CA ASP A 105 -15.66 -0.35 0.08
C ASP A 105 -14.55 -0.86 -0.86
N LEU A 106 -14.67 -2.12 -1.27
CA LEU A 106 -13.71 -2.75 -2.16
C LEU A 106 -13.59 -2.03 -3.53
N PRO A 107 -14.70 -1.61 -4.19
CA PRO A 107 -14.61 -0.86 -5.45
C PRO A 107 -13.79 0.44 -5.35
N LYS A 108 -13.92 1.21 -4.26
CA LYS A 108 -13.10 2.42 -4.09
C LYS A 108 -11.63 2.08 -3.91
N ALA A 109 -11.32 1.12 -3.04
CA ALA A 109 -9.95 0.65 -2.82
C ALA A 109 -9.29 0.14 -4.11
N GLN A 110 -10.05 -0.57 -4.95
CA GLN A 110 -9.59 -1.04 -6.26
C GLN A 110 -9.22 0.12 -7.18
N ARG A 111 -10.11 1.10 -7.34
CA ARG A 111 -9.89 2.25 -8.22
C ARG A 111 -8.70 3.11 -7.79
N GLU A 112 -8.56 3.37 -6.49
CA GLU A 112 -7.61 4.37 -5.99
C GLU A 112 -6.24 3.78 -5.63
N SER A 113 -6.17 2.53 -5.17
CA SER A 113 -4.90 1.87 -4.83
C SER A 113 -4.48 0.84 -5.86
N ARG A 114 -5.29 -0.20 -6.07
CA ARG A 114 -4.89 -1.36 -6.90
C ARG A 114 -4.63 -0.98 -8.34
N ASP A 115 -5.56 -0.23 -8.95
CA ASP A 115 -5.44 0.15 -10.35
C ASP A 115 -4.27 1.10 -10.58
N TYR A 116 -3.92 1.92 -9.58
CA TYR A 116 -2.74 2.77 -9.63
C TYR A 116 -1.45 1.94 -9.63
N LEU A 117 -1.34 0.99 -8.69
CA LEU A 117 -0.20 0.06 -8.62
C LEU A 117 -0.06 -0.73 -9.93
N ARG A 118 -1.17 -1.29 -10.43
CA ARG A 118 -1.19 -2.02 -11.71
C ARG A 118 -0.72 -1.14 -12.86
N ARG A 119 -1.22 0.09 -12.96
CA ARG A 119 -0.86 1.03 -14.01
C ARG A 119 0.65 1.32 -14.01
N LEU A 120 1.22 1.56 -12.85
CA LEU A 120 2.66 1.78 -12.68
C LEU A 120 3.46 0.54 -13.08
N VAL A 121 3.14 -0.62 -12.51
CA VAL A 121 3.86 -1.88 -12.74
C VAL A 121 3.82 -2.27 -14.21
N ASP A 122 2.64 -2.25 -14.82
CA ASP A 122 2.46 -2.65 -16.22
C ASP A 122 3.19 -1.72 -17.18
N HIS A 123 3.13 -0.40 -16.95
CA HIS A 123 3.79 0.57 -17.81
C HIS A 123 5.30 0.51 -17.69
N MET A 124 5.83 0.53 -16.46
CA MET A 124 7.27 0.54 -16.24
C MET A 124 7.92 -0.78 -16.66
N ARG A 125 7.24 -1.91 -16.48
CA ARG A 125 7.74 -3.21 -16.97
C ARG A 125 7.90 -3.21 -18.48
N ARG A 126 6.91 -2.66 -19.21
CA ARG A 126 7.01 -2.52 -20.67
C ARG A 126 8.13 -1.57 -21.07
N ALA A 127 8.18 -0.39 -20.44
CA ALA A 127 9.21 0.61 -20.75
C ALA A 127 10.64 0.06 -20.56
N VAL A 128 10.91 -0.65 -19.47
CA VAL A 128 12.21 -1.31 -19.23
C VAL A 128 12.46 -2.40 -20.28
N GLY A 129 11.46 -3.24 -20.59
CA GLY A 129 11.59 -4.27 -21.62
C GLY A 129 11.89 -3.71 -23.03
N ASP A 130 11.37 -2.52 -23.32
CA ASP A 130 11.57 -1.78 -24.57
C ASP A 130 12.81 -0.86 -24.52
N MET A 131 13.62 -0.92 -23.45
CA MET A 131 14.82 -0.09 -23.24
C MET A 131 14.55 1.42 -23.30
N VAL A 132 13.36 1.84 -22.88
CA VAL A 132 12.97 3.26 -22.81
C VAL A 132 13.62 3.89 -21.59
N ASP A 133 14.40 4.95 -21.81
CA ASP A 133 15.00 5.77 -20.75
C ASP A 133 13.99 6.18 -19.65
N LEU A 134 14.46 6.19 -18.39
CA LEU A 134 13.68 6.51 -17.20
C LEU A 134 12.81 7.76 -17.35
N GLN A 135 13.37 8.87 -17.83
CA GLN A 135 12.62 10.13 -17.90
C GLN A 135 11.50 10.02 -18.95
N LYS A 136 11.79 9.41 -20.10
CA LYS A 136 10.79 9.15 -21.15
C LYS A 136 9.71 8.19 -20.68
N ALA A 137 10.06 7.18 -19.87
CA ALA A 137 9.10 6.24 -19.30
C ALA A 137 8.14 6.94 -18.33
N ILE A 138 8.65 7.85 -17.48
CA ILE A 138 7.84 8.67 -16.58
C ILE A 138 6.92 9.62 -17.37
N ASP A 139 7.46 10.34 -18.36
CA ASP A 139 6.71 11.34 -19.12
C ASP A 139 5.59 10.72 -19.96
N SER A 140 5.78 9.48 -20.44
CA SER A 140 4.78 8.74 -21.22
C SER A 140 3.72 8.04 -20.36
N LEU A 141 3.87 8.01 -19.03
CA LEU A 141 2.92 7.38 -18.14
C LEU A 141 1.71 8.29 -17.88
N ASP A 142 0.57 7.98 -18.51
CA ASP A 142 -0.70 8.62 -18.14
C ASP A 142 -1.18 8.13 -16.75
N GLN A 143 -1.25 9.08 -15.81
CA GLN A 143 -1.73 8.93 -14.43
C GLN A 143 -2.98 9.81 -14.17
N SER A 144 -3.57 10.41 -15.20
CA SER A 144 -4.61 11.43 -15.09
C SER A 144 -5.88 10.96 -14.37
N ALA A 145 -6.15 9.66 -14.36
CA ALA A 145 -7.25 9.05 -13.62
C ALA A 145 -7.17 9.32 -12.10
N TRP A 146 -5.98 9.51 -11.54
CA TRP A 146 -5.75 9.75 -10.10
C TRP A 146 -5.52 11.21 -9.73
N ARG A 147 -5.66 12.15 -10.69
CA ARG A 147 -5.43 13.59 -10.46
C ARG A 147 -6.29 14.19 -9.34
N HIS A 148 -7.44 13.60 -9.07
CA HIS A 148 -8.38 14.04 -8.05
C HIS A 148 -7.93 13.69 -6.62
N LEU A 149 -6.95 12.80 -6.45
CA LEU A 149 -6.48 12.39 -5.14
C LEU A 149 -5.54 13.43 -4.52
N ALA A 150 -5.61 13.60 -3.20
CA ALA A 150 -4.67 14.44 -2.49
C ALA A 150 -3.22 13.94 -2.69
N ASN A 151 -2.26 14.87 -2.67
CA ASN A 151 -0.83 14.60 -2.90
C ASN A 151 -0.48 14.03 -4.29
N TYR A 152 -1.41 14.07 -5.26
CA TYR A 152 -1.16 13.56 -6.62
C TYR A 152 0.09 14.18 -7.26
N ASP A 153 0.16 15.51 -7.35
CA ASP A 153 1.28 16.19 -8.00
C ASP A 153 2.60 16.02 -7.24
N LEU A 154 2.53 15.86 -5.93
CA LEU A 154 3.70 15.62 -5.08
C LEU A 154 4.30 14.22 -5.29
N LEU A 155 3.45 13.20 -5.44
CA LEU A 155 3.89 11.80 -5.34
C LEU A 155 4.00 11.08 -6.69
N LYS A 156 3.21 11.46 -7.71
CA LYS A 156 3.10 10.71 -8.98
C LYS A 156 4.43 10.45 -9.68
N GLY A 157 5.33 11.44 -9.70
CA GLY A 157 6.64 11.34 -10.37
C GLY A 157 7.62 10.47 -9.60
N GLY A 158 7.73 10.69 -8.28
CA GLY A 158 8.59 9.88 -7.40
C GLY A 158 8.14 8.42 -7.34
N ASN A 159 6.83 8.18 -7.38
CA ASN A 159 6.27 6.83 -7.49
C ASN A 159 6.66 6.16 -8.81
N ALA A 160 6.43 6.84 -9.94
CA ALA A 160 6.80 6.34 -11.27
C ALA A 160 8.30 5.99 -11.38
N SER A 161 9.17 6.88 -10.89
CA SER A 161 10.62 6.66 -10.88
C SER A 161 11.02 5.42 -10.07
N ARG A 162 10.46 5.24 -8.87
CA ARG A 162 10.77 4.08 -8.03
C ARG A 162 10.36 2.75 -8.66
N VAL A 163 9.19 2.71 -9.29
CA VAL A 163 8.74 1.48 -9.96
C VAL A 163 9.58 1.17 -11.19
N TYR A 164 10.03 2.18 -11.94
CA TYR A 164 10.97 1.96 -13.03
C TYR A 164 12.26 1.30 -12.52
N LEU A 165 12.88 1.85 -11.48
CA LEU A 165 14.11 1.30 -10.88
C LEU A 165 13.90 -0.12 -10.30
N GLU A 166 12.72 -0.37 -9.73
CA GLU A 166 12.33 -1.73 -9.32
C GLU A 166 12.24 -2.70 -10.52
N MET A 167 11.77 -2.25 -11.69
CA MET A 167 11.68 -3.10 -12.88
C MET A 167 13.05 -3.32 -13.54
N GLU A 168 13.93 -2.32 -13.51
CA GLU A 168 15.28 -2.37 -14.09
C GLU A 168 16.24 -3.26 -13.29
N SER A 169 16.03 -3.39 -11.98
CA SER A 169 16.86 -4.20 -11.09
C SER A 169 16.57 -5.72 -11.13
N ARG A 170 15.74 -6.19 -12.08
CA ARG A 170 15.27 -7.58 -12.15
C ARG A 170 15.85 -8.36 -13.32
#